data_AF-A0A2E4LDL8-F1
#
_entry.id   AF-A0A2E4LDL8-F1
#
_cell.length_a   1.000
_cell.length_b   1.000
_cell.length_c   1.000
_cell.angle_alpha   90.00
_cell.angle_beta   90.00
_cell.angle_gamma   90.00
#
_symmetry.space_group_name_H-M   'P 1'
#
loop_
_entity.id
_entity.type
_entity.pdbx_description
1 polymer ?
#
loop_
_entity_poly.entity_id
_entity_poly.type
_entity_poly.pdbx_seq_one_letter_code
_entity_poly.pdbx_strand_id
1 'polypeptide(L)'
;MKNMVVLLILLAVSNVSYSQIKPVGIEKEFEELTAHWHQISDLLSTYNGLSDFCVTPEFRNESIKVLSTIHHIDSLILDLMHDPTSSLQVSKKEREKTIDEIEKFEQEYGIRSFIDFLKESCLTRNELEVNAESLKNESGMYSYDGQVIMLETRLSKYLKHLTKKVDMIEEHIHHIHPDQLLDIKLISQNI
;
A
#
# COMPACT_ATOMS: atom_id res chain seq x y z
N MET A 1 22.61 -5.88 62.66
CA MET A 1 22.61 -4.86 61.59
C MET A 1 23.32 -5.32 60.31
N LYS A 2 23.22 -6.60 59.91
CA LYS A 2 23.82 -7.11 58.65
C LYS A 2 22.78 -7.69 57.68
N ASN A 3 21.55 -7.91 58.16
CA ASN A 3 20.46 -8.51 57.36
C ASN A 3 19.44 -7.48 56.85
N MET A 4 19.63 -6.19 57.15
CA MET A 4 18.70 -5.13 56.73
C MET A 4 19.15 -4.39 55.46
N VAL A 5 20.38 -4.64 55.00
CA VAL A 5 20.95 -3.99 53.81
C VAL A 5 20.62 -4.78 52.53
N VAL A 6 20.35 -6.09 52.64
CA VAL A 6 20.06 -6.95 51.48
C VAL A 6 18.64 -6.73 50.93
N LEU A 7 17.70 -6.26 51.75
CA LEU A 7 16.32 -6.03 51.29
C LEU A 7 16.13 -4.77 50.43
N LEU A 8 17.06 -3.81 50.51
CA LEU A 8 16.98 -2.55 49.75
C LEU A 8 17.60 -2.64 48.35
N ILE A 9 18.37 -3.69 48.06
CA ILE A 9 18.99 -3.89 46.73
C ILE A 9 18.04 -4.62 45.77
N LEU A 10 17.01 -5.32 46.28
CA LEU A 10 16.02 -6.04 45.46
C LEU A 10 14.84 -5.18 44.97
N LEU A 11 14.72 -3.93 45.41
CA LEU A 11 13.66 -3.00 44.99
C LEU A 11 14.07 -2.05 43.85
N ALA A 12 15.30 -2.17 43.33
CA ALA A 12 15.83 -1.28 42.30
C ALA A 12 15.65 -1.78 40.85
N VAL A 13 14.99 -2.92 40.61
CA VAL A 13 14.94 -3.57 39.29
C VAL A 13 13.53 -3.70 38.69
N SER A 14 12.57 -2.87 39.11
CA SER A 14 11.21 -2.90 38.57
C SER A 14 10.72 -1.56 38.06
N ASN A 15 11.61 -0.79 37.42
CA ASN A 15 11.21 0.23 36.46
C ASN A 15 11.67 -0.21 35.06
N VAL A 16 11.21 -1.39 34.62
CA VAL A 16 11.06 -1.60 33.18
C VAL A 16 9.96 -0.64 32.79
N SER A 17 10.34 0.55 32.34
CA SER A 17 9.45 1.41 31.58
C SER A 17 8.99 0.59 30.39
N TYR A 18 7.82 -0.04 30.49
CA TYR A 18 7.05 -0.41 29.32
C TYR A 18 6.83 0.91 28.60
N SER A 19 7.67 1.17 27.59
CA SER A 19 7.34 2.11 26.54
C SER A 19 5.98 1.65 26.03
N GLN A 20 4.91 2.34 26.42
CA GLN A 20 3.66 2.25 25.71
C GLN A 20 3.97 2.82 24.33
N ILE A 21 4.40 1.93 23.42
CA ILE A 21 4.40 2.22 22.00
C ILE A 21 2.95 2.59 21.74
N LYS A 22 2.68 3.90 21.60
CA LYS A 22 1.37 4.34 21.18
C LYS A 22 1.13 3.63 19.84
N PRO A 23 0.02 2.89 19.69
CA PRO A 23 -0.30 2.31 18.40
C PRO A 23 -0.25 3.44 17.36
N VAL A 24 0.47 3.21 16.26
CA VAL A 24 0.53 4.17 15.14
C VAL A 24 -0.89 4.31 14.62
N GLY A 25 -1.44 5.52 14.65
CA GLY A 25 -2.80 5.78 14.17
C GLY A 25 -2.96 5.42 12.69
N ILE A 26 -4.20 5.14 12.27
CA ILE A 26 -4.56 4.80 10.88
C ILE A 26 -4.11 5.88 9.94
N GLU A 27 -4.25 7.16 10.31
CA GLU A 27 -3.81 8.27 9.48
C GLU A 27 -2.33 8.14 9.13
N LYS A 28 -1.50 7.95 10.17
CA LYS A 28 -0.05 7.82 9.99
C LYS A 28 0.34 6.51 9.31
N GLU A 29 -0.32 5.40 9.61
CA GLU A 29 -0.05 4.11 8.95
C GLU A 29 -0.38 4.21 7.45
N PHE A 30 -1.49 4.85 7.09
CA PHE A 30 -1.87 5.05 5.71
C PHE A 30 -0.91 6.00 4.98
N GLU A 31 -0.51 7.12 5.59
CA GLU A 31 0.53 8.01 5.04
C GLU A 31 1.83 7.26 4.72
N GLU A 32 2.30 6.43 5.66
CA GLU A 32 3.52 5.61 5.47
C GLU A 32 3.34 4.59 4.33
N LEU A 33 2.16 3.98 4.22
CA LEU A 33 1.82 3.07 3.12
C LEU A 33 1.73 3.79 1.78
N THR A 34 1.12 4.99 1.72
CA THR A 34 1.03 5.80 0.49
C THR A 34 2.41 6.21 0.01
N ALA A 35 3.27 6.69 0.91
CA ALA A 35 4.65 7.03 0.58
C ALA A 35 5.44 5.82 0.06
N HIS A 36 5.24 4.64 0.67
CA HIS A 36 5.87 3.41 0.19
C HIS A 36 5.31 2.97 -1.16
N TRP A 37 3.99 3.09 -1.36
CA TRP A 37 3.33 2.82 -2.63
C TRP A 37 3.87 3.70 -3.75
N HIS A 38 4.12 4.99 -3.50
CA HIS A 38 4.73 5.90 -4.49
C HIS A 38 6.10 5.37 -4.97
N GLN A 39 6.95 4.93 -4.04
CA GLN A 39 8.26 4.37 -4.37
C GLN A 39 8.16 3.09 -5.22
N ILE A 40 7.26 2.18 -4.83
CA ILE A 40 6.99 0.95 -5.57
C ILE A 40 6.45 1.25 -6.98
N SER A 41 5.49 2.17 -7.07
CA SER A 41 4.83 2.59 -8.31
C SER A 41 5.82 3.20 -9.29
N ASP A 42 6.70 4.09 -8.81
CA ASP A 42 7.75 4.71 -9.62
C ASP A 42 8.71 3.65 -10.19
N LEU A 43 9.14 2.69 -9.37
CA LEU A 43 10.00 1.60 -9.85
C LEU A 43 9.29 0.72 -10.88
N LEU A 44 8.09 0.21 -10.54
CA LEU A 44 7.29 -0.66 -11.40
C LEU A 44 6.91 -0.04 -12.74
N SER A 45 6.89 1.29 -12.84
CA SER A 45 6.57 2.01 -14.08
C SER A 45 7.61 1.83 -15.19
N THR A 46 8.81 1.36 -14.82
CA THR A 46 9.95 1.14 -15.72
C THR A 46 10.07 -0.32 -16.14
N TYR A 47 10.71 -0.57 -17.27
CA TYR A 47 10.97 -1.92 -17.78
C TYR A 47 11.88 -2.72 -16.84
N ASN A 48 12.86 -2.05 -16.24
CA ASN A 48 13.76 -2.67 -15.27
C ASN A 48 13.03 -3.02 -13.98
N GLY A 49 12.23 -2.10 -13.42
CA GLY A 49 11.45 -2.40 -12.22
C GLY A 49 10.38 -3.47 -12.45
N LEU A 50 9.74 -3.49 -13.63
CA LEU A 50 8.89 -4.62 -14.01
C LEU A 50 9.71 -5.92 -14.07
N SER A 51 10.88 -5.90 -14.70
CA SER A 51 11.73 -7.09 -14.78
C SER A 51 12.10 -7.61 -13.39
N ASP A 52 12.47 -6.72 -12.46
CA ASP A 52 12.75 -7.04 -11.07
C ASP A 52 11.52 -7.65 -10.38
N PHE A 53 10.33 -7.09 -10.58
CA PHE A 53 9.09 -7.64 -10.04
C PHE A 53 8.80 -9.06 -10.56
N CYS A 54 9.04 -9.30 -11.85
CA CYS A 54 8.78 -10.60 -12.46
C CYS A 54 9.69 -11.69 -11.92
N VAL A 55 10.98 -11.39 -11.68
CA VAL A 55 11.99 -12.40 -11.32
C VAL A 55 12.29 -12.47 -9.83
N THR A 56 12.03 -11.40 -9.07
CA THR A 56 12.39 -11.29 -7.64
C THR A 56 11.14 -11.45 -6.77
N PRO A 57 10.97 -12.58 -6.06
CA PRO A 57 9.81 -12.80 -5.19
C PRO A 57 9.66 -11.74 -4.10
N GLU A 58 10.75 -11.20 -3.59
CA GLU A 58 10.76 -10.22 -2.50
C GLU A 58 10.06 -8.93 -2.93
N PHE A 59 10.52 -8.30 -4.03
CA PHE A 59 9.90 -7.07 -4.54
C PHE A 59 8.45 -7.29 -4.99
N ARG A 60 8.14 -8.46 -5.55
CA ARG A 60 6.75 -8.83 -5.88
C ARG A 60 5.86 -8.92 -4.66
N ASN A 61 6.30 -9.63 -3.63
CA ASN A 61 5.52 -9.83 -2.42
C ASN A 61 5.35 -8.52 -1.64
N GLU A 62 6.38 -7.67 -1.61
CA GLU A 62 6.32 -6.34 -1.01
C GLU A 62 5.30 -5.45 -1.72
N SER A 63 5.38 -5.35 -3.05
CA SER A 63 4.42 -4.59 -3.86
C SER A 63 2.97 -5.03 -3.61
N ILE A 64 2.72 -6.34 -3.57
CA ILE A 64 1.39 -6.90 -3.28
C ILE A 64 0.97 -6.61 -1.84
N LYS A 65 1.89 -6.74 -0.88
CA LYS A 65 1.60 -6.53 0.55
C LYS A 65 1.21 -5.08 0.83
N VAL A 66 1.95 -4.10 0.29
CA VAL A 66 1.66 -2.68 0.48
C VAL A 66 0.26 -2.36 -0.01
N LEU A 67 -0.03 -2.70 -1.28
CA LEU A 67 -1.36 -2.43 -1.84
C LEU A 67 -2.45 -3.20 -1.09
N SER A 68 -2.19 -4.43 -0.64
CA SER A 68 -3.18 -5.22 0.09
C SER A 68 -3.48 -4.64 1.47
N THR A 69 -2.50 -3.97 2.07
CA THR A 69 -2.67 -3.30 3.36
C THR A 69 -3.46 -2.01 3.19
N ILE A 70 -3.22 -1.26 2.10
CA ILE A 70 -4.04 -0.11 1.70
C ILE A 70 -5.51 -0.52 1.57
N HIS A 71 -5.82 -1.50 0.71
CA HIS A 71 -7.20 -1.99 0.52
C HIS A 71 -7.85 -2.53 1.81
N HIS A 72 -7.05 -3.10 2.70
CA HIS A 72 -7.56 -3.53 4.00
C HIS A 72 -7.98 -2.33 4.86
N ILE A 73 -7.15 -1.29 4.95
CA ILE A 73 -7.51 -0.06 5.68
C ILE A 73 -8.75 0.57 5.05
N ASP A 74 -8.85 0.60 3.73
CA ASP A 74 -10.00 1.14 3.02
C ASP A 74 -11.29 0.41 3.39
N SER A 75 -11.23 -0.91 3.53
CA SER A 75 -12.35 -1.73 4.01
C SER A 75 -12.74 -1.37 5.45
N LEU A 76 -11.77 -1.13 6.34
CA LEU A 76 -12.05 -0.69 7.71
C LEU A 76 -12.70 0.70 7.75
N ILE A 77 -12.24 1.62 6.91
CA ILE A 77 -12.84 2.95 6.77
C ILE A 77 -14.26 2.84 6.22
N LEU A 78 -14.49 1.97 5.24
CA LEU A 78 -15.81 1.73 4.68
C LEU A 78 -16.78 1.20 5.74
N ASP A 79 -16.37 0.19 6.52
CA ASP A 79 -17.16 -0.33 7.64
C ASP A 79 -17.50 0.78 8.65
N LEU A 80 -16.53 1.62 8.97
CA LEU A 80 -16.71 2.76 9.87
C LEU A 80 -17.69 3.81 9.31
N MET A 81 -17.66 4.06 8.00
CA MET A 81 -18.57 4.99 7.33
C MET A 81 -20.00 4.45 7.27
N HIS A 82 -20.18 3.13 7.23
CA HIS A 82 -21.49 2.51 7.27
C HIS A 82 -22.05 2.32 8.69
N ASP A 83 -21.22 2.36 9.73
CA ASP A 83 -21.67 2.20 11.11
C ASP A 83 -22.55 3.38 11.58
N PRO A 84 -23.85 3.15 11.86
CA PRO A 84 -24.76 4.20 12.35
C PRO A 84 -24.51 4.58 13.80
N THR A 85 -23.71 3.81 14.53
CA THR A 85 -23.35 4.06 15.94
C THR A 85 -22.04 4.84 16.09
N SER A 86 -21.32 5.01 14.98
CA SER A 86 -20.08 5.78 14.92
C SER A 86 -20.28 7.24 15.32
N SER A 87 -19.44 7.74 16.24
CA SER A 87 -19.41 9.15 16.65
C SER A 87 -18.66 10.06 15.69
N LEU A 88 -18.30 9.57 14.51
CA LEU A 88 -17.50 10.28 13.51
C LEU A 88 -18.21 11.55 13.02
N GLN A 89 -17.56 12.69 13.21
CA GLN A 89 -18.09 14.01 12.87
C GLN A 89 -17.80 14.35 11.41
N VAL A 90 -18.49 13.68 10.49
CA VAL A 90 -18.32 13.87 9.03
C VAL A 90 -19.66 14.24 8.39
N SER A 91 -19.63 15.23 7.50
CA SER A 91 -20.85 15.64 6.78
C SER A 91 -21.41 14.49 5.95
N LYS A 92 -22.73 14.41 5.78
CA LYS A 92 -23.37 13.38 4.95
C LYS A 92 -22.77 13.30 3.54
N LYS A 93 -22.53 14.47 2.92
CA LYS A 93 -21.94 14.56 1.57
C LYS A 93 -20.53 13.98 1.53
N GLU A 94 -19.70 14.29 2.51
CA GLU A 94 -18.32 13.78 2.56
C GLU A 94 -18.32 12.28 2.78
N ARG A 95 -19.17 11.77 3.68
CA ARG A 95 -19.36 10.33 3.90
C ARG A 95 -19.76 9.59 2.62
N GLU A 96 -20.78 10.09 1.91
CA GLU A 96 -21.24 9.49 0.65
C GLU A 96 -20.14 9.51 -0.42
N LYS A 97 -19.36 10.60 -0.50
CA LYS A 97 -18.23 10.71 -1.42
C LYS A 97 -17.13 9.70 -1.08
N THR A 98 -16.70 9.61 0.18
CA THR A 98 -15.67 8.67 0.62
C THR A 98 -16.07 7.22 0.34
N ILE A 99 -17.32 6.84 0.63
CA ILE A 99 -17.86 5.51 0.32
C ILE A 99 -17.76 5.23 -1.19
N ASP A 100 -18.29 6.11 -2.04
CA ASP A 100 -18.29 5.93 -3.50
C ASP A 100 -16.87 5.85 -4.08
N GLU A 101 -15.94 6.63 -3.54
CA GLU A 101 -14.55 6.63 -4.02
C GLU A 101 -13.78 5.38 -3.59
N ILE A 102 -13.97 4.89 -2.36
CA ILE A 102 -13.41 3.61 -1.88
C ILE A 102 -14.00 2.44 -2.67
N GLU A 103 -15.33 2.37 -2.84
CA GLU A 103 -15.96 1.29 -3.60
C GLU A 103 -15.46 1.22 -5.05
N LYS A 104 -15.30 2.36 -5.71
CA LYS A 104 -14.71 2.42 -7.06
C LYS A 104 -13.25 1.98 -7.06
N PHE A 105 -12.49 2.34 -6.04
CA PHE A 105 -11.11 1.91 -5.91
C PHE A 105 -10.99 0.39 -5.82
N GLU A 106 -11.77 -0.25 -4.96
CA GLU A 106 -11.83 -1.70 -4.82
C GLU A 106 -12.24 -2.40 -6.13
N GLN A 107 -13.23 -1.84 -6.83
CA GLN A 107 -13.74 -2.43 -8.08
C GLN A 107 -12.75 -2.31 -9.24
N GLU A 108 -12.16 -1.13 -9.45
CA GLU A 108 -11.31 -0.84 -10.60
C GLU A 108 -9.86 -1.29 -10.38
N TYR A 109 -9.34 -1.16 -9.16
CA TYR A 109 -7.93 -1.33 -8.84
C TYR A 109 -7.66 -2.30 -7.68
N GLY A 110 -8.63 -3.13 -7.30
CA GLY A 110 -8.43 -4.17 -6.29
C GLY A 110 -7.25 -5.10 -6.58
N ILE A 111 -6.78 -5.79 -5.54
CA ILE A 111 -5.57 -6.64 -5.57
C ILE A 111 -5.55 -7.64 -6.72
N ARG A 112 -6.68 -8.24 -7.05
CA ARG A 112 -6.76 -9.19 -8.16
C ARG A 112 -6.45 -8.52 -9.50
N SER A 113 -7.07 -7.37 -9.77
CA SER A 113 -6.85 -6.59 -10.99
C SER A 113 -5.39 -6.16 -11.11
N PHE A 114 -4.77 -5.75 -10.01
CA PHE A 114 -3.34 -5.41 -9.95
C PHE A 114 -2.44 -6.60 -10.30
N ILE A 115 -2.66 -7.75 -9.64
CA ILE A 115 -1.89 -8.97 -9.87
C ILE A 115 -2.04 -9.44 -11.32
N ASP A 116 -3.27 -9.46 -11.85
CA ASP A 116 -3.53 -9.91 -13.21
C ASP A 116 -2.87 -8.96 -14.23
N PHE A 117 -2.94 -7.64 -14.01
CA PHE A 117 -2.25 -6.67 -14.86
C PHE A 117 -0.73 -6.87 -14.90
N LEU A 118 -0.08 -7.09 -13.75
CA LEU A 118 1.37 -7.29 -13.70
C LEU A 118 1.79 -8.67 -14.22
N LYS A 119 0.97 -9.72 -14.05
CA LYS A 119 1.22 -11.02 -14.68
C LYS A 119 1.26 -10.91 -16.20
N GLU A 120 0.25 -10.26 -16.80
CA GLU A 120 0.22 -10.02 -18.25
C GLU A 120 1.41 -9.17 -18.71
N SER A 121 1.81 -8.19 -17.90
CA SER A 121 2.99 -7.36 -18.18
C SER A 121 4.28 -8.20 -18.12
N CYS A 122 4.41 -9.12 -17.17
CA CYS A 122 5.52 -10.07 -17.09
C CYS A 122 5.57 -11.04 -18.27
N LEU A 123 4.41 -11.53 -18.74
CA LEU A 123 4.33 -12.36 -19.95
C LEU A 123 4.84 -11.58 -21.16
N THR A 124 4.34 -10.35 -21.35
CA THR A 124 4.78 -9.44 -22.42
C THR A 124 6.29 -9.21 -22.36
N ARG A 125 6.82 -8.91 -21.16
CA ARG A 125 8.25 -8.72 -20.93
C ARG A 125 9.05 -9.95 -21.34
N ASN A 126 8.62 -11.14 -20.95
CA ASN A 126 9.32 -12.38 -21.26
C ASN A 126 9.30 -12.69 -22.76
N GLU A 127 8.19 -12.42 -23.46
CA GLU A 127 8.12 -12.54 -24.91
C GLU A 127 9.08 -11.60 -25.62
N LEU A 128 9.24 -10.36 -25.14
CA LEU A 128 10.21 -9.41 -25.68
C LEU A 128 11.64 -9.92 -25.57
N GLU A 129 12.02 -10.48 -24.43
CA GLU A 129 13.35 -11.03 -24.24
C GLU A 129 13.64 -12.24 -25.12
N VAL A 130 12.66 -13.15 -25.23
CA VAL A 130 12.80 -14.35 -26.08
C VAL A 130 13.01 -13.95 -27.55
N ASN A 131 12.34 -12.88 -27.99
CA ASN A 131 12.38 -12.43 -29.38
C ASN A 131 13.40 -11.31 -29.63
N ALA A 132 14.21 -10.93 -28.64
CA ALA A 132 15.05 -9.72 -28.68
C ALA A 132 15.94 -9.65 -29.93
N GLU A 133 16.52 -10.77 -30.38
CA GLU A 133 17.37 -10.80 -31.58
C GLU A 133 16.58 -10.52 -32.86
N SER A 134 15.40 -11.13 -33.03
CA SER A 134 14.53 -10.85 -34.18
C SER A 134 14.05 -9.39 -34.20
N LEU A 135 13.76 -8.84 -33.02
CA LEU A 135 13.23 -7.47 -32.86
C LEU A 135 14.29 -6.39 -33.09
N LYS A 136 15.58 -6.71 -33.12
CA LYS A 136 16.66 -5.75 -33.46
C LYS A 136 16.62 -5.31 -34.92
N ASN A 137 16.08 -6.14 -35.80
CA ASN A 137 15.97 -5.83 -37.24
C ASN A 137 14.67 -5.10 -37.58
N GLU A 138 13.73 -5.04 -36.64
CA GLU A 138 12.48 -4.30 -36.77
C GLU A 138 12.71 -2.80 -36.49
N SER A 139 11.78 -1.95 -36.94
CA SER A 139 11.91 -0.49 -36.85
C SER A 139 10.73 0.16 -36.12
N GLY A 140 11.00 1.29 -35.46
CA GLY A 140 9.97 2.08 -34.77
C GLY A 140 9.30 1.29 -33.64
N MET A 141 7.97 1.34 -33.56
CA MET A 141 7.20 0.66 -32.50
C MET A 141 7.34 -0.86 -32.46
N TYR A 142 7.76 -1.47 -33.58
CA TYR A 142 7.95 -2.93 -33.67
C TYR A 142 9.34 -3.37 -33.24
N SER A 143 10.31 -2.44 -33.17
CA SER A 143 11.64 -2.72 -32.63
C SER A 143 11.58 -3.09 -31.15
N TYR A 144 12.62 -3.76 -30.66
CA TYR A 144 12.74 -4.10 -29.23
C TYR A 144 12.53 -2.86 -28.35
N ASP A 145 13.27 -1.78 -28.60
CA ASP A 145 13.18 -0.53 -27.85
C ASP A 145 11.77 0.11 -27.96
N GLY A 146 11.16 0.04 -29.14
CA GLY A 146 9.80 0.53 -29.37
C GLY A 146 8.77 -0.20 -28.51
N GLN A 147 8.88 -1.53 -28.41
CA GLN A 147 7.96 -2.32 -27.59
C GLN A 147 8.23 -2.17 -26.08
N VAL A 148 9.49 -2.00 -25.67
CA VAL A 148 9.84 -1.63 -24.30
C VAL A 148 9.13 -0.33 -23.90
N ILE A 149 9.21 0.71 -24.73
CA ILE A 149 8.54 2.00 -24.47
C ILE A 149 7.02 1.84 -24.39
N MET A 150 6.42 1.00 -25.24
CA MET A 150 4.98 0.72 -25.20
C MET A 150 4.57 0.04 -23.88
N LEU A 151 5.37 -0.92 -23.42
CA LEU A 151 5.15 -1.60 -22.14
C LEU A 151 5.26 -0.62 -20.96
N GLU A 152 6.33 0.17 -20.90
CA GLU A 152 6.53 1.22 -19.88
C GLU A 152 5.39 2.24 -19.87
N THR A 153 4.92 2.67 -21.05
CA THR A 153 3.79 3.59 -21.17
C THR A 153 2.51 2.99 -20.59
N ARG A 154 2.25 1.70 -20.86
CA ARG A 154 1.08 0.99 -20.32
C ARG A 154 1.18 0.85 -18.79
N LEU A 155 2.34 0.46 -18.27
CA LEU A 155 2.62 0.37 -16.83
C LEU A 155 2.41 1.73 -16.15
N SER A 156 3.10 2.75 -16.64
CA SER A 156 3.03 4.12 -16.13
C SER A 156 1.59 4.65 -16.08
N LYS A 157 0.80 4.40 -17.13
CA LYS A 157 -0.60 4.84 -17.16
C LYS A 157 -1.42 4.14 -16.08
N TYR A 158 -1.32 2.81 -15.98
CA TYR A 158 -2.07 2.03 -14.99
C TYR A 158 -1.69 2.45 -13.56
N LEU A 159 -0.39 2.46 -13.26
CA LEU A 159 0.16 2.80 -11.95
C LEU A 159 -0.15 4.24 -11.53
N LYS A 160 -0.13 5.18 -12.47
CA LYS A 160 -0.53 6.57 -12.21
C LYS A 160 -2.00 6.69 -11.80
N HIS A 161 -2.89 5.95 -12.45
CA HIS A 161 -4.31 5.97 -12.08
C HIS A 161 -4.55 5.33 -10.72
N LEU A 162 -3.89 4.20 -10.44
CA LEU A 162 -3.92 3.52 -9.16
C LEU A 162 -3.38 4.44 -8.03
N THR A 163 -2.22 5.04 -8.23
CA THR A 163 -1.59 5.97 -7.27
C THR A 163 -2.50 7.16 -6.97
N LYS A 164 -3.12 7.75 -8.00
CA LYS A 164 -4.07 8.85 -7.78
C LYS A 164 -5.25 8.44 -6.89
N LYS A 165 -5.70 7.19 -6.96
CA LYS A 165 -6.79 6.70 -6.10
C LYS A 165 -6.32 6.55 -4.66
N VAL A 166 -5.11 6.02 -4.45
CA VAL A 166 -4.49 5.96 -3.11
C VAL A 166 -4.38 7.36 -2.50
N ASP A 167 -3.89 8.35 -3.26
CA ASP A 167 -3.76 9.73 -2.79
C ASP A 167 -5.12 10.34 -2.41
N MET A 168 -6.18 10.06 -3.19
CA MET A 168 -7.53 10.54 -2.89
C MET A 168 -8.08 9.91 -1.60
N ILE A 169 -7.74 8.65 -1.32
CA ILE A 169 -8.16 7.98 -0.10
C ILE A 169 -7.38 8.50 1.11
N GLU A 170 -6.09 8.77 0.97
CA GLU A 170 -5.29 9.44 2.00
C GLU A 170 -5.93 10.79 2.38
N GLU A 171 -6.32 11.59 1.38
CA GLU A 171 -7.02 12.86 1.59
C GLU A 171 -8.35 12.65 2.35
N HIS A 172 -9.10 11.60 2.04
CA HIS A 172 -10.31 11.27 2.79
C HIS A 172 -10.00 10.87 4.24
N ILE A 173 -8.98 10.06 4.48
CA ILE A 173 -8.54 9.66 5.82
C ILE A 173 -8.17 10.90 6.65
N HIS A 174 -7.46 11.86 6.07
CA HIS A 174 -7.16 13.14 6.72
C HIS A 174 -8.40 13.98 7.01
N HIS A 175 -9.43 13.94 6.18
CA HIS A 175 -10.66 14.70 6.44
C HIS A 175 -11.56 14.08 7.50
N ILE A 176 -11.58 12.76 7.59
CA ILE A 176 -12.52 12.03 8.46
C ILE A 176 -11.95 11.81 9.87
N HIS A 177 -10.62 11.85 10.01
CA HIS A 177 -9.88 11.65 11.25
C HIS A 177 -10.29 10.40 12.03
N PRO A 178 -10.10 9.18 11.47
CA PRO A 178 -10.62 7.96 12.08
C PRO A 178 -9.95 7.67 13.44
N ASP A 179 -8.73 8.17 13.68
CA ASP A 179 -7.98 8.00 14.93
C ASP A 179 -8.62 8.68 16.15
N GLN A 180 -9.62 9.54 15.93
CA GLN A 180 -10.44 10.09 17.02
C GLN A 180 -11.30 9.02 17.70
N LEU A 181 -11.44 7.84 17.08
CA LEU A 181 -12.20 6.72 17.61
C LEU A 181 -11.27 5.80 18.38
N LEU A 182 -11.49 5.75 19.70
CA LEU A 182 -10.62 5.07 20.68
C LEU A 182 -10.44 3.55 20.45
N ASP A 183 -11.27 2.92 19.61
CA ASP A 183 -11.39 1.47 19.49
C ASP A 183 -10.99 0.89 18.12
N ILE A 184 -10.43 1.68 17.18
CA ILE A 184 -9.96 1.09 15.93
C ILE A 184 -8.65 0.35 16.20
N LYS A 185 -8.74 -0.98 16.38
CA LYS A 185 -7.58 -1.85 16.54
C LYS A 185 -6.78 -1.88 15.23
N LEU A 186 -5.56 -1.36 15.31
CA LEU A 186 -4.59 -1.38 14.21
C LEU A 186 -3.87 -2.73 14.10
N ILE A 187 -3.48 -3.08 12.87
CA ILE A 187 -2.90 -4.37 12.50
C ILE A 187 -1.43 -4.49 12.87
N SER A 188 -0.73 -3.41 13.23
CA SER A 188 0.66 -3.49 13.71
C SER A 188 0.86 -4.46 14.90
N GLN A 189 -0.21 -5.00 15.48
CA GLN A 189 -0.19 -6.03 16.51
C GLN A 189 -0.36 -7.48 16.01
N ASN A 190 -0.62 -7.74 14.71
CA ASN A 190 -1.02 -9.06 14.19
C ASN A 190 -0.39 -9.50 12.85
N ILE A 191 0.70 -8.88 12.37
CA ILE A 191 1.51 -9.42 11.25
C ILE A 191 2.91 -9.80 11.74
#